data_AF-A0A662M4U6-F1
#
_entry.id   AF-A0A662M4U6-F1
#
_cell.length_a   1.000
_cell.length_b   1.000
_cell.length_c   1.000
_cell.angle_alpha   90.00
_cell.angle_beta   90.00
_cell.angle_gamma   90.00
#
_symmetry.space_group_name_H-M   'P 1'
#
loop_
_entity.id
_entity.type
_entity.pdbx_description
1 polymer ?
#
loop_
_entity_poly.entity_id
_entity_poly.type
_entity_poly.pdbx_seq_one_letter_code
_entity_poly.pdbx_strand_id
1 'polypeptide(L)'
;MNSWYVPVRYSHIEDNVATPEGKYISDLYYADIYDAEGNFSSWDSNGNGIFGEWYANETAYDTADLYPDVYIGRLPCRNEFEVNVMVNKIINYEDTAYGQDWFRKMVVVGGDTYTFNDYYEGEVSNQQALDEMPGFEAVKLWTSDGSLSGWQDVVKTINQGCGFLYFAGHGSPTTWATHPPYDEDTWIYGLQTFQMPLLSNKDMLPVCVVGGCHNSLFNVSVFHSTWTFGLPVPECWSWRLTRCINGGSIATLGCTGLGYGGEDKQGSVKEGGGDLLDLLFFKKYGREDIHVLGEIWGEAISDYLDKFPIDWSQRAFNDTALDAKSVQEWVLFGDPSLMIGGYSQ
;
A
#
# COMPACT_ATOMS: atom_id res chain seq x y z
N MET A 1 -10.71 -19.25 -17.56
CA MET A 1 -11.81 -18.26 -17.57
C MET A 1 -11.24 -16.97 -17.01
N ASN A 2 -11.03 -15.95 -17.86
CA ASN A 2 -10.71 -14.60 -17.39
C ASN A 2 -12.01 -13.98 -16.86
N SER A 3 -12.27 -14.17 -15.57
CA SER A 3 -13.52 -13.78 -14.92
C SER A 3 -13.35 -12.51 -14.10
N TRP A 4 -12.74 -11.48 -14.69
CA TRP A 4 -12.67 -10.15 -14.13
C TRP A 4 -13.81 -9.31 -14.70
N TYR A 5 -14.71 -8.80 -13.86
CA TYR A 5 -15.73 -7.83 -14.29
C TYR A 5 -15.13 -6.46 -14.57
N VAL A 6 -14.09 -6.09 -13.81
CA VAL A 6 -13.21 -4.96 -14.08
C VAL A 6 -11.83 -5.54 -14.41
N PRO A 7 -11.31 -5.35 -15.64
CA PRO A 7 -10.03 -5.91 -16.05
C PRO A 7 -8.89 -5.57 -15.07
N VAL A 8 -7.90 -6.46 -15.01
CA VAL A 8 -6.65 -6.23 -14.28
C VAL A 8 -5.49 -6.26 -15.27
N ARG A 9 -4.50 -5.39 -15.07
CA ARG A 9 -3.26 -5.42 -15.84
C ARG A 9 -2.17 -6.09 -15.02
N TYR A 10 -1.41 -6.98 -15.66
CA TYR A 10 -0.19 -7.52 -15.08
C TYR A 10 1.01 -6.79 -15.69
N SER A 11 1.91 -6.29 -14.84
CA SER A 11 3.24 -5.84 -15.24
C SER A 11 4.25 -6.98 -15.09
N HIS A 12 5.30 -6.97 -15.90
CA HIS A 12 6.27 -8.06 -16.08
C HIS A 12 7.71 -7.61 -15.83
N ILE A 13 7.92 -6.80 -14.79
CA ILE A 13 9.25 -6.53 -14.24
C ILE A 13 9.67 -7.72 -13.37
N GLU A 14 10.77 -8.38 -13.70
CA GLU A 14 11.30 -9.51 -12.94
C GLU A 14 12.18 -9.05 -11.76
N ASP A 15 12.05 -9.77 -10.64
CA ASP A 15 12.77 -9.48 -9.40
C ASP A 15 14.03 -10.33 -9.18
N ASN A 16 15.04 -9.76 -8.52
CA ASN A 16 16.29 -10.47 -8.16
C ASN A 16 16.23 -11.04 -6.73
N VAL A 17 15.19 -11.79 -6.41
CA VAL A 17 15.01 -12.35 -5.06
C VAL A 17 14.98 -13.87 -5.09
N ALA A 18 15.16 -14.49 -3.91
CA ALA A 18 15.21 -15.94 -3.77
C ALA A 18 13.93 -16.65 -4.23
N THR A 19 12.78 -16.00 -4.11
CA THR A 19 11.51 -16.46 -4.68
C THR A 19 11.04 -15.48 -5.75
N PRO A 20 11.38 -15.69 -7.02
CA PRO A 20 11.06 -14.74 -8.08
C PRO A 20 9.55 -14.58 -8.27
N GLU A 21 9.11 -13.34 -8.48
CA GLU A 21 7.78 -13.01 -8.97
C GLU A 21 7.88 -12.60 -10.44
N GLY A 22 7.27 -13.38 -11.34
CA GLY A 22 7.34 -13.10 -12.78
C GLY A 22 6.30 -12.10 -13.29
N LYS A 23 5.37 -11.65 -12.42
CA LYS A 23 4.37 -10.61 -12.68
C LYS A 23 3.59 -10.24 -11.43
N TYR A 24 3.10 -9.01 -11.42
CA TYR A 24 2.23 -8.45 -10.37
C TYR A 24 1.17 -7.55 -10.99
N ILE A 25 0.14 -7.19 -10.22
CA ILE A 25 -0.99 -6.40 -10.74
C ILE A 25 -0.69 -4.92 -10.65
N SER A 26 -0.94 -4.17 -11.72
CA SER A 26 -0.84 -2.71 -11.70
C SER A 26 -2.17 -2.09 -12.10
N ASP A 27 -2.80 -1.37 -11.18
CA ASP A 27 -3.92 -0.48 -11.53
C ASP A 27 -3.39 0.88 -12.06
N LEU A 28 -2.10 1.20 -11.90
CA LEU A 28 -1.44 2.39 -12.47
C LEU A 28 -1.53 2.42 -14.00
N TYR A 29 -1.50 1.25 -14.66
CA TYR A 29 -1.75 1.14 -16.10
C TYR A 29 -3.04 1.82 -16.58
N TYR A 30 -4.09 1.84 -15.75
CA TYR A 30 -5.34 2.49 -16.14
C TYR A 30 -5.34 4.00 -15.88
N ALA A 31 -4.38 4.48 -15.07
CA ALA A 31 -4.22 5.86 -14.69
C ALA A 31 -3.21 6.59 -15.58
N ASP A 32 -2.14 5.92 -16.01
CA ASP A 32 -1.17 6.39 -17.00
C ASP A 32 -1.73 6.16 -18.42
N ILE A 33 -2.32 7.20 -18.99
CA ILE A 33 -3.00 7.20 -20.29
C ILE A 33 -2.08 7.80 -21.36
N TYR A 34 -1.32 8.85 -21.04
CA TYR A 34 -0.50 9.59 -21.97
C TYR A 34 0.94 9.73 -21.49
N ASP A 35 1.89 9.55 -22.41
CA ASP A 35 3.28 9.92 -22.16
C ASP A 35 3.48 11.45 -22.14
N ALA A 36 4.67 11.89 -21.73
CA ALA A 36 5.07 13.29 -21.72
C ALA A 36 4.96 14.03 -23.07
N GLU A 37 4.93 13.30 -24.19
CA GLU A 37 4.71 13.85 -25.54
C GLU A 37 3.23 13.85 -25.98
N GLY A 38 2.33 13.31 -25.15
CA GLY A 38 0.89 13.19 -25.39
C GLY A 38 0.48 11.99 -26.24
N ASN A 39 1.36 11.01 -26.45
CA ASN A 39 1.00 9.75 -27.08
C ASN A 39 0.39 8.78 -26.06
N PHE A 40 -0.37 7.80 -26.52
CA PHE A 40 -0.96 6.79 -25.63
C PHE A 40 0.12 5.91 -24.98
N SER A 41 0.15 5.85 -23.65
CA SER A 41 1.03 5.00 -22.85
C SER A 41 0.53 3.55 -22.89
N SER A 42 1.01 2.76 -23.86
CA SER A 42 0.48 1.40 -24.08
C SER A 42 0.94 0.37 -23.06
N TRP A 43 2.08 0.63 -22.40
CA TRP A 43 2.89 -0.33 -21.63
C TRP A 43 3.24 -1.62 -22.40
N ASP A 44 3.10 -1.61 -23.73
CA ASP A 44 3.37 -2.72 -24.65
C ASP A 44 4.03 -2.09 -25.88
N SER A 45 5.30 -1.71 -25.73
CA SER A 45 6.06 -0.96 -26.72
C SER A 45 6.38 -1.82 -27.95
N ASN A 46 6.46 -3.14 -27.76
CA ASN A 46 6.76 -4.08 -28.84
C ASN A 46 5.51 -4.73 -29.47
N GLY A 47 4.32 -4.53 -28.89
CA GLY A 47 3.03 -4.97 -29.43
C GLY A 47 2.76 -6.47 -29.29
N ASN A 48 3.38 -7.16 -28.33
CA ASN A 48 3.26 -8.60 -28.15
C ASN A 48 2.14 -9.02 -27.18
N GLY A 49 1.49 -8.05 -26.50
CA GLY A 49 0.41 -8.27 -25.55
C GLY A 49 0.86 -8.73 -24.14
N ILE A 50 2.15 -8.62 -23.85
CA ILE A 50 2.76 -8.68 -22.53
C ILE A 50 3.10 -7.23 -22.17
N PHE A 51 2.83 -6.83 -20.93
CA PHE A 51 2.86 -5.42 -20.55
C PHE A 51 3.91 -5.17 -19.48
N GLY A 52 4.63 -4.05 -19.57
CA GLY A 52 5.66 -3.67 -18.61
C GLY A 52 6.83 -4.66 -18.56
N GLU A 53 7.22 -5.23 -19.70
CA GLU A 53 8.27 -6.24 -19.80
C GLU A 53 9.65 -5.66 -19.45
N TRP A 54 10.23 -6.15 -18.34
CA TRP A 54 11.62 -5.88 -17.98
C TRP A 54 12.25 -7.14 -17.37
N TYR A 55 12.81 -7.98 -18.24
CA TYR A 55 13.33 -9.29 -17.89
C TYR A 55 14.71 -9.26 -17.23
N ALA A 56 14.98 -10.26 -16.39
CA ALA A 56 16.20 -10.43 -15.63
C ALA A 56 17.47 -10.18 -16.44
N ASN A 57 18.32 -9.25 -15.98
CA ASN A 57 19.58 -8.86 -16.62
C ASN A 57 19.46 -8.26 -18.03
N GLU A 58 18.27 -7.89 -18.48
CA GLU A 58 18.01 -7.27 -19.78
C GLU A 58 17.52 -5.83 -19.62
N THR A 59 17.66 -5.01 -20.66
CA THR A 59 17.03 -3.69 -20.71
C THR A 59 15.52 -3.82 -20.90
N ALA A 60 14.76 -2.78 -20.57
CA ALA A 60 13.31 -2.84 -20.69
C ALA A 60 12.88 -3.06 -22.15
N TYR A 61 11.88 -3.92 -22.34
CA TYR A 61 11.23 -4.15 -23.63
C TYR A 61 10.04 -3.22 -23.82
N ASP A 62 9.40 -2.86 -22.71
CA ASP A 62 8.33 -1.87 -22.65
C ASP A 62 8.73 -0.68 -21.80
N THR A 63 8.35 0.51 -22.23
CA THR A 63 8.57 1.76 -21.50
C THR A 63 7.27 2.51 -21.34
N ALA A 64 7.14 3.22 -20.23
CA ALA A 64 6.06 4.13 -19.91
C ALA A 64 6.61 5.29 -19.07
N ASP A 65 5.92 6.42 -18.98
CA ASP A 65 6.35 7.50 -18.08
C ASP A 65 5.85 7.28 -16.63
N LEU A 66 4.80 6.48 -16.45
CA LEU A 66 4.21 6.05 -15.19
C LEU A 66 3.50 7.17 -14.41
N TYR A 67 3.29 8.35 -15.00
CA TYR A 67 2.61 9.44 -14.33
C TYR A 67 1.08 9.28 -14.43
N PRO A 68 0.34 9.29 -13.31
CA PRO A 68 -1.12 9.20 -13.35
C PRO A 68 -1.77 10.43 -14.01
N ASP A 69 -2.51 10.25 -15.11
CA ASP A 69 -3.39 11.26 -15.71
C ASP A 69 -4.74 11.37 -15.01
N VAL A 70 -5.19 10.25 -14.41
CA VAL A 70 -6.44 10.16 -13.66
C VAL A 70 -6.23 9.40 -12.36
N TYR A 71 -6.97 9.78 -11.32
CA TYR A 71 -6.90 9.10 -10.03
C TYR A 71 -7.81 7.87 -10.03
N ILE A 72 -7.23 6.71 -9.66
CA ILE A 72 -7.95 5.44 -9.64
C ILE A 72 -7.94 4.88 -8.22
N GLY A 73 -9.11 4.41 -7.80
CA GLY A 73 -9.28 3.59 -6.61
C GLY A 73 -10.25 2.47 -6.92
N ARG A 74 -10.11 1.36 -6.17
CA ARG A 74 -10.99 0.20 -6.30
C ARG A 74 -11.83 0.06 -5.05
N LEU A 75 -13.13 -0.16 -5.22
CA LEU A 75 -14.00 -0.70 -4.17
C LEU A 75 -14.06 -2.21 -4.36
N PRO A 76 -13.19 -3.00 -3.69
CA PRO A 76 -13.12 -4.42 -3.97
C PRO A 76 -14.36 -5.12 -3.40
N CYS A 77 -15.09 -5.82 -4.27
CA CYS A 77 -16.34 -6.50 -3.91
C CYS A 77 -16.53 -7.81 -4.70
N ARG A 78 -17.14 -8.81 -4.06
CA ARG A 78 -17.57 -10.08 -4.66
C ARG A 78 -19.08 -10.16 -4.89
N ASN A 79 -19.85 -9.28 -4.25
CA ASN A 79 -21.31 -9.30 -4.26
C ASN A 79 -21.87 -7.92 -3.88
N GLU A 80 -23.18 -7.73 -4.08
CA GLU A 80 -23.91 -6.50 -3.76
C GLU A 80 -23.83 -6.12 -2.28
N PHE A 81 -23.70 -7.09 -1.37
CA PHE A 81 -23.58 -6.81 0.05
C PHE A 81 -22.27 -6.08 0.38
N GLU A 82 -21.14 -6.47 -0.21
CA GLU A 82 -19.86 -5.77 -0.04
C GLU A 82 -19.88 -4.37 -0.66
N VAL A 83 -20.55 -4.20 -1.79
CA VAL A 83 -20.80 -2.86 -2.38
C VAL A 83 -21.57 -1.99 -1.40
N ASN A 84 -22.67 -2.49 -0.85
CA ASN A 84 -23.48 -1.75 0.12
C ASN A 84 -22.69 -1.38 1.38
N VAL A 85 -21.81 -2.27 1.87
CA VAL A 85 -20.94 -1.96 3.01
C VAL A 85 -20.03 -0.79 2.68
N MET A 86 -19.33 -0.81 1.54
CA MET A 86 -18.42 0.26 1.16
C MET A 86 -19.13 1.59 0.91
N VAL A 87 -20.23 1.58 0.13
CA VAL A 87 -20.99 2.79 -0.18
C VAL A 87 -21.55 3.44 1.09
N ASN A 88 -22.11 2.66 2.02
CA ASN A 88 -22.64 3.19 3.27
C ASN A 88 -21.53 3.79 4.16
N LYS A 89 -20.35 3.16 4.19
CA LYS A 89 -19.19 3.71 4.89
C LYS A 89 -18.77 5.06 4.32
N ILE A 90 -18.65 5.17 3.00
CA ILE A 90 -18.24 6.39 2.29
C ILE A 90 -19.22 7.52 2.60
N ILE A 91 -20.51 7.31 2.35
CA ILE A 91 -21.55 8.32 2.61
C ILE A 91 -21.50 8.78 4.08
N ASN A 92 -21.49 7.83 5.02
CA ASN A 92 -21.47 8.18 6.44
C ASN A 92 -20.18 8.89 6.86
N TYR A 93 -19.03 8.48 6.34
CA TYR A 93 -17.74 9.12 6.62
C TYR A 93 -17.73 10.57 6.13
N GLU A 94 -18.13 10.79 4.87
CA GLU A 94 -18.17 12.12 4.26
C GLU A 94 -19.13 13.07 4.98
N ASP A 95 -20.26 12.55 5.49
CA ASP A 95 -21.26 13.33 6.21
C ASP A 95 -20.90 13.63 7.67
N THR A 96 -20.12 12.75 8.33
CA THR A 96 -20.01 12.76 9.81
C THR A 96 -18.60 12.85 10.37
N ALA A 97 -17.56 12.56 9.60
CA ALA A 97 -16.17 12.52 10.09
C ALA A 97 -15.59 13.92 10.39
N TYR A 98 -16.11 14.96 9.74
CA TYR A 98 -15.55 16.31 9.86
C TYR A 98 -15.53 16.80 11.30
N GLY A 99 -14.34 17.22 11.74
CA GLY A 99 -14.12 17.79 13.06
C GLY A 99 -14.19 16.79 14.22
N GLN A 100 -14.30 15.49 13.97
CA GLN A 100 -14.37 14.48 15.03
C GLN A 100 -13.01 14.24 15.70
N ASP A 101 -13.00 14.08 17.02
CA ASP A 101 -11.77 13.93 17.81
C ASP A 101 -10.97 12.66 17.44
N TRP A 102 -11.65 11.56 17.13
CA TRP A 102 -10.99 10.30 16.75
C TRP A 102 -10.14 10.46 15.49
N PHE A 103 -10.52 11.37 14.59
CA PHE A 103 -9.81 11.59 13.34
C PHE A 103 -8.43 12.20 13.58
N ARG A 104 -8.23 12.98 14.66
CA ARG A 104 -6.96 13.63 14.98
C ARG A 104 -5.88 12.69 15.52
N LYS A 105 -6.12 11.38 15.51
CA LYS A 105 -5.15 10.36 15.94
C LYS A 105 -4.54 9.66 14.74
N MET A 106 -3.23 9.51 14.76
CA MET A 106 -2.49 8.68 13.82
C MET A 106 -1.88 7.50 14.58
N VAL A 107 -2.27 6.29 14.20
CA VAL A 107 -1.72 5.05 14.75
C VAL A 107 -0.63 4.56 13.81
N VAL A 108 0.56 4.31 14.35
CA VAL A 108 1.68 3.75 13.60
C VAL A 108 2.13 2.43 14.23
N VAL A 109 2.40 1.44 13.39
CA VAL A 109 2.75 0.08 13.79
C VAL A 109 4.03 -0.32 13.06
N GLY A 110 5.07 -0.70 13.81
CA GLY A 110 6.40 -0.91 13.24
C GLY A 110 7.32 -1.70 14.16
N GLY A 111 8.42 -2.18 13.58
CA GLY A 111 9.45 -2.95 14.27
C GLY A 111 10.72 -3.04 13.43
N ASP A 112 11.47 -4.12 13.60
CA ASP A 112 12.76 -4.32 12.91
C ASP A 112 12.58 -5.13 11.61
N THR A 113 12.13 -4.49 10.53
CA THR A 113 11.87 -5.17 9.25
C THR A 113 13.14 -5.81 8.66
N TYR A 114 14.25 -5.07 8.69
CA TYR A 114 15.56 -5.44 8.16
C TYR A 114 16.57 -5.57 9.30
N THR A 115 16.52 -6.69 10.01
CA THR A 115 17.26 -7.00 11.26
C THR A 115 18.79 -6.98 11.16
N PHE A 116 19.34 -6.85 9.94
CA PHE A 116 20.77 -6.66 9.71
C PHE A 116 21.23 -5.21 9.90
N ASN A 117 20.32 -4.26 10.04
CA ASN A 117 20.61 -2.84 10.32
C ASN A 117 20.91 -2.61 11.82
N ASP A 118 21.48 -1.44 12.15
CA ASP A 118 21.69 -0.98 13.53
C ASP A 118 20.56 -0.07 14.04
N TYR A 119 19.43 -0.04 13.33
CA TYR A 119 18.21 0.70 13.63
C TYR A 119 16.98 -0.10 13.18
N TYR A 120 15.81 0.22 13.74
CA TYR A 120 14.54 -0.46 13.45
C TYR A 120 13.82 0.30 12.31
N GLU A 121 14.03 -0.13 11.07
CA GLU A 121 13.53 0.55 9.86
C GLU A 121 12.05 0.92 9.98
N GLY A 122 11.18 -0.04 10.34
CA GLY A 122 9.74 0.21 10.41
C GLY A 122 9.36 1.27 11.45
N GLU A 123 10.10 1.36 12.57
CA GLU A 123 9.90 2.42 13.56
C GLU A 123 10.44 3.78 13.09
N VAL A 124 11.53 3.78 12.30
CA VAL A 124 12.06 5.00 11.65
C VAL A 124 11.07 5.54 10.63
N SER A 125 10.56 4.70 9.73
CA SER A 125 9.54 5.06 8.73
C SER A 125 8.26 5.55 9.40
N ASN A 126 7.82 4.88 10.46
CA ASN A 126 6.72 5.36 11.31
C ASN A 126 6.98 6.75 11.90
N GLN A 127 8.17 7.02 12.43
CA GLN A 127 8.51 8.32 13.02
C GLN A 127 8.54 9.41 11.95
N GLN A 128 9.10 9.15 10.77
CA GLN A 128 9.09 10.09 9.65
C GLN A 128 7.66 10.44 9.22
N ALA A 129 6.78 9.44 9.09
CA ALA A 129 5.38 9.65 8.76
C ALA A 129 4.64 10.51 9.82
N LEU A 130 4.92 10.31 11.11
CA LEU A 130 4.40 11.16 12.18
C LEU A 130 4.92 12.60 12.10
N ASP A 131 6.19 12.77 11.76
CA ASP A 131 6.81 14.10 11.62
C ASP A 131 6.20 14.89 10.44
N GLU A 132 5.68 14.20 9.42
CA GLU A 132 4.93 14.80 8.31
C GLU A 132 3.48 15.16 8.64
N MET A 133 2.97 14.77 9.81
CA MET A 133 1.57 14.92 10.22
C MET A 133 1.41 15.84 11.44
N PRO A 134 1.86 17.12 11.35
CA PRO A 134 1.76 18.04 12.47
C PRO A 134 0.31 18.25 12.89
N GLY A 135 0.05 18.21 14.20
CA GLY A 135 -1.29 18.41 14.76
C GLY A 135 -2.08 17.11 15.00
N PHE A 136 -1.55 15.97 14.58
CA PHE A 136 -2.09 14.66 14.97
C PHE A 136 -1.50 14.18 16.30
N GLU A 137 -2.33 13.54 17.11
CA GLU A 137 -1.92 12.75 18.27
C GLU A 137 -1.30 11.43 17.77
N ALA A 138 -0.02 11.23 18.08
CA ALA A 138 0.70 10.01 17.72
C ALA A 138 0.40 8.87 18.71
N VAL A 139 -0.03 7.73 18.19
CA VAL A 139 -0.17 6.47 18.92
C VAL A 139 0.76 5.44 18.30
N LYS A 140 1.82 5.07 19.03
CA LYS A 140 2.87 4.17 18.53
C LYS A 140 2.66 2.77 19.07
N LEU A 141 2.73 1.79 18.17
CA LEU A 141 2.81 0.37 18.46
C LEU A 141 4.11 -0.16 17.89
N TRP A 142 5.15 -0.10 18.72
CA TRP A 142 6.52 -0.41 18.39
C TRP A 142 7.02 -1.63 19.16
N THR A 143 7.82 -2.45 18.49
CA THR A 143 8.40 -3.64 19.12
C THR A 143 9.50 -3.28 20.12
N SER A 144 10.23 -2.18 19.88
CA SER A 144 11.38 -1.78 20.69
C SER A 144 11.03 -1.33 22.11
N ASP A 145 9.84 -0.75 22.29
CA ASP A 145 9.34 -0.30 23.60
C ASP A 145 8.30 -1.26 24.21
N GLY A 146 7.98 -2.35 23.51
CA GLY A 146 7.02 -3.37 23.93
C GLY A 146 5.55 -2.96 23.84
N SER A 147 5.23 -1.82 23.21
CA SER A 147 3.84 -1.43 22.95
C SER A 147 3.18 -2.29 21.86
N LEU A 148 3.98 -2.93 21.00
CA LEU A 148 3.55 -3.99 20.09
C LEU A 148 4.09 -5.35 20.54
N SER A 149 3.21 -6.19 21.09
CA SER A 149 3.50 -7.58 21.43
C SER A 149 2.75 -8.60 20.57
N GLY A 150 1.73 -8.14 19.84
CA GLY A 150 0.98 -8.94 18.87
C GLY A 150 -0.36 -8.31 18.51
N TRP A 151 -1.19 -9.10 17.82
CA TRP A 151 -2.43 -8.61 17.22
C TRP A 151 -3.46 -7.98 18.17
N GLN A 152 -3.41 -8.34 19.44
CA GLN A 152 -4.33 -7.80 20.45
C GLN A 152 -4.10 -6.31 20.67
N ASP A 153 -2.85 -5.86 20.61
CA ASP A 153 -2.48 -4.45 20.78
C ASP A 153 -2.98 -3.63 19.59
N VAL A 154 -2.82 -4.17 18.38
CA VAL A 154 -3.31 -3.55 17.13
C VAL A 154 -4.84 -3.46 17.14
N VAL A 155 -5.56 -4.57 17.37
CA VAL A 155 -7.04 -4.58 17.40
C VAL A 155 -7.58 -3.66 18.48
N LYS A 156 -7.01 -3.70 19.69
CA LYS A 156 -7.42 -2.83 20.80
C LYS A 156 -7.24 -1.35 20.44
N THR A 157 -6.16 -1.00 19.77
CA THR A 157 -5.83 0.38 19.41
C THR A 157 -6.73 0.89 18.29
N ILE A 158 -6.88 0.12 17.20
CA ILE A 158 -7.79 0.48 16.10
C ILE A 158 -9.22 0.66 16.62
N ASN A 159 -9.69 -0.20 17.52
CA ASN A 159 -11.03 -0.12 18.11
C ASN A 159 -11.30 1.16 18.92
N GLN A 160 -10.28 1.94 19.28
CA GLN A 160 -10.43 3.24 19.92
C GLN A 160 -10.68 4.39 18.92
N GLY A 161 -10.51 4.12 17.62
CA GLY A 161 -10.65 5.09 16.53
C GLY A 161 -9.39 5.90 16.26
N CYS A 162 -9.04 6.03 14.98
CA CYS A 162 -7.98 6.89 14.47
C CYS A 162 -8.32 7.39 13.07
N GLY A 163 -7.77 8.54 12.66
CA GLY A 163 -7.92 9.06 11.30
C GLY A 163 -6.96 8.43 10.31
N PHE A 164 -5.76 8.09 10.78
CA PHE A 164 -4.73 7.43 9.98
C PHE A 164 -4.16 6.21 10.68
N LEU A 165 -3.77 5.24 9.86
CA LEU A 165 -3.14 4.00 10.27
C LEU A 165 -1.96 3.72 9.33
N TYR A 166 -0.78 3.52 9.89
CA TYR A 166 0.40 3.16 9.12
C TYR A 166 1.04 1.88 9.66
N PHE A 167 1.26 0.90 8.80
CA PHE A 167 2.00 -0.32 9.11
C PHE A 167 3.29 -0.35 8.29
N ALA A 168 4.45 -0.45 8.93
CA ALA A 168 5.75 -0.55 8.27
C ALA A 168 6.47 -1.84 8.70
N GLY A 169 6.54 -2.83 7.80
CA GLY A 169 7.00 -4.18 8.13
C GLY A 169 6.81 -5.18 7.00
N HIS A 170 6.74 -6.47 7.36
CA HIS A 170 6.55 -7.57 6.43
C HIS A 170 5.08 -7.80 6.10
N GLY A 171 4.83 -8.19 4.85
CA GLY A 171 3.50 -8.38 4.31
C GLY A 171 3.29 -9.74 3.66
N SER A 172 2.03 -10.16 3.62
CA SER A 172 1.51 -11.15 2.69
C SER A 172 0.03 -10.83 2.42
N PRO A 173 -0.64 -11.54 1.49
CA PRO A 173 -2.07 -11.37 1.30
C PRO A 173 -2.90 -11.73 2.54
N THR A 174 -2.33 -12.38 3.55
CA THR A 174 -3.05 -12.86 4.73
C THR A 174 -2.66 -12.17 6.03
N THR A 175 -1.47 -11.58 6.07
CA THR A 175 -0.77 -11.27 7.32
C THR A 175 0.06 -10.01 7.15
N TRP A 176 0.08 -9.19 8.19
CA TRP A 176 1.14 -8.23 8.44
C TRP A 176 1.87 -8.60 9.73
N ALA A 177 3.20 -8.53 9.71
CA ALA A 177 4.06 -8.86 10.85
C ALA A 177 5.39 -8.09 10.80
N THR A 178 6.14 -8.12 11.90
CA THR A 178 7.49 -7.55 11.99
C THR A 178 8.32 -8.33 13.01
N HIS A 179 9.57 -7.94 13.23
CA HIS A 179 10.47 -8.56 14.18
C HIS A 179 10.75 -7.66 15.39
N PRO A 180 11.06 -8.24 16.57
CA PRO A 180 11.67 -7.51 17.66
C PRO A 180 13.07 -6.98 17.28
N PRO A 181 13.61 -6.01 18.04
CA PRO A 181 14.96 -5.52 17.86
C PRO A 181 16.02 -6.63 17.73
N TYR A 182 16.72 -6.66 16.60
CA TYR A 182 17.86 -7.54 16.31
C TYR A 182 17.54 -9.04 16.43
N ASP A 183 16.29 -9.46 16.18
CA ASP A 183 15.85 -10.86 16.27
C ASP A 183 15.06 -11.29 15.02
N GLU A 184 15.76 -11.80 14.00
CA GLU A 184 15.17 -12.27 12.74
C GLU A 184 14.35 -13.56 12.87
N ASP A 185 14.58 -14.35 13.94
CA ASP A 185 13.93 -15.65 14.13
C ASP A 185 12.53 -15.50 14.76
N THR A 186 12.32 -14.43 15.54
CA THR A 186 11.05 -14.18 16.23
C THR A 186 10.12 -13.31 15.41
N TRP A 187 8.89 -13.78 15.17
CA TRP A 187 7.85 -13.04 14.47
C TRP A 187 6.81 -12.44 15.43
N ILE A 188 6.57 -11.14 15.33
CA ILE A 188 5.46 -10.43 15.97
C ILE A 188 4.34 -10.22 14.95
N TYR A 189 3.30 -11.05 15.05
CA TYR A 189 2.14 -10.98 14.16
C TYR A 189 1.18 -9.86 14.60
N GLY A 190 1.19 -8.75 13.85
CA GLY A 190 0.41 -7.56 14.15
C GLY A 190 -1.04 -7.61 13.69
N LEU A 191 -1.34 -8.09 12.47
CA LEU A 191 -2.73 -8.24 12.04
C LEU A 191 -2.88 -9.21 10.88
N GLN A 192 -3.82 -10.14 11.00
CA GLN A 192 -4.14 -11.12 9.98
C GLN A 192 -5.62 -11.03 9.57
N THR A 193 -5.92 -11.47 8.36
CA THR A 193 -7.28 -11.38 7.78
C THR A 193 -8.37 -12.03 8.65
N PHE A 194 -8.04 -13.09 9.40
CA PHE A 194 -8.97 -13.78 10.30
C PHE A 194 -9.17 -13.08 11.65
N GLN A 195 -8.30 -12.14 12.04
CA GLN A 195 -8.46 -11.28 13.21
C GLN A 195 -9.26 -10.01 12.89
N MET A 196 -9.28 -9.56 11.63
CA MET A 196 -10.03 -8.35 11.23
C MET A 196 -11.54 -8.35 11.59
N PRO A 197 -12.27 -9.49 11.66
CA PRO A 197 -13.62 -9.52 12.21
C PRO A 197 -13.76 -9.10 13.67
N LEU A 198 -12.66 -9.04 14.43
CA LEU A 198 -12.60 -8.54 15.81
C LEU A 198 -12.49 -7.01 15.88
N LEU A 199 -12.33 -6.35 14.73
CA LEU A 199 -12.39 -4.90 14.64
C LEU A 199 -13.83 -4.42 14.89
N SER A 200 -13.93 -3.38 15.71
CA SER A 200 -15.17 -2.81 16.22
C SER A 200 -15.09 -1.28 16.37
N ASN A 201 -14.22 -0.64 15.58
CA ASN A 201 -14.10 0.81 15.48
C ASN A 201 -15.32 1.49 14.80
N LYS A 202 -16.33 0.72 14.37
CA LYS A 202 -17.60 1.23 13.81
C LYS A 202 -17.35 2.22 12.68
N ASP A 203 -17.83 3.46 12.83
CA ASP A 203 -17.74 4.52 11.83
C ASP A 203 -16.46 5.37 11.95
N MET A 204 -15.57 5.06 12.92
CA MET A 204 -14.26 5.70 13.08
C MET A 204 -13.24 5.03 12.16
N LEU A 205 -13.35 5.29 10.86
CA LEU A 205 -12.68 4.54 9.79
C LEU A 205 -11.40 5.25 9.32
N PRO A 206 -10.19 4.80 9.70
CA PRO A 206 -8.96 5.42 9.24
C PRO A 206 -8.72 5.24 7.74
N VAL A 207 -7.90 6.11 7.14
CA VAL A 207 -7.15 5.78 5.93
C VAL A 207 -5.90 5.00 6.35
N CYS A 208 -5.71 3.82 5.77
CA CYS A 208 -4.60 2.93 6.09
C CYS A 208 -3.56 2.93 4.97
N VAL A 209 -2.29 3.12 5.32
CA VAL A 209 -1.15 2.83 4.46
C VAL A 209 -0.45 1.60 5.03
N VAL A 210 -0.17 0.59 4.20
CA VAL A 210 0.50 -0.64 4.64
C VAL A 210 1.70 -0.93 3.74
N GLY A 211 2.88 -0.84 4.35
CA GLY A 211 4.13 -1.32 3.80
C GLY A 211 4.28 -2.83 4.01
N GLY A 212 4.90 -3.48 3.02
CA GLY A 212 5.14 -4.92 2.97
C GLY A 212 4.63 -5.57 1.69
N CYS A 213 5.10 -6.80 1.47
CA CYS A 213 4.77 -7.56 0.27
C CYS A 213 3.29 -7.98 0.20
N HIS A 214 2.70 -7.86 -0.99
CA HIS A 214 1.42 -8.49 -1.39
C HIS A 214 0.19 -8.19 -0.51
N ASN A 215 0.24 -7.21 0.39
CA ASN A 215 -0.91 -6.86 1.25
C ASN A 215 -2.16 -6.54 0.42
N SER A 216 -1.96 -6.01 -0.79
CA SER A 216 -3.01 -5.66 -1.75
C SER A 216 -3.11 -6.64 -2.93
N LEU A 217 -2.59 -7.87 -2.86
CA LEU A 217 -2.69 -8.86 -3.96
C LEU A 217 -4.14 -9.37 -4.15
N PHE A 218 -4.97 -8.60 -4.84
CA PHE A 218 -6.44 -8.81 -4.89
C PHE A 218 -6.92 -9.90 -5.86
N ASN A 219 -6.01 -10.66 -6.48
CA ASN A 219 -6.34 -11.86 -7.26
C ASN A 219 -6.29 -13.16 -6.46
N VAL A 220 -6.00 -13.10 -5.15
CA VAL A 220 -6.09 -14.26 -4.26
C VAL A 220 -7.55 -14.67 -4.04
N SER A 221 -7.74 -15.96 -3.79
CA SER A 221 -9.00 -16.55 -3.37
C SER A 221 -8.76 -17.89 -2.68
N VAL A 222 -9.83 -18.50 -2.15
CA VAL A 222 -9.75 -19.86 -1.59
C VAL A 222 -9.28 -20.92 -2.60
N PHE A 223 -9.33 -20.63 -3.91
CA PHE A 223 -8.83 -21.49 -4.98
C PHE A 223 -7.56 -20.96 -5.66
N HIS A 224 -7.07 -19.78 -5.25
CA HIS A 224 -5.88 -19.15 -5.78
C HIS A 224 -5.08 -18.54 -4.62
N SER A 225 -4.24 -19.36 -4.02
CA SER A 225 -3.56 -19.08 -2.74
C SER A 225 -2.07 -18.76 -2.94
N THR A 226 -1.75 -17.97 -3.96
CA THR A 226 -0.37 -17.56 -4.26
C THR A 226 0.09 -16.56 -3.22
N TRP A 227 1.33 -16.70 -2.72
CA TRP A 227 1.90 -15.87 -1.64
C TRP A 227 1.16 -15.93 -0.28
N THR A 228 0.19 -16.83 -0.10
CA THR A 228 -0.57 -16.96 1.16
C THR A 228 0.03 -18.00 2.13
N PHE A 229 1.21 -18.56 1.80
CA PHE A 229 1.91 -19.57 2.60
C PHE A 229 1.03 -20.77 2.99
N GLY A 230 0.15 -21.20 2.07
CA GLY A 230 -0.73 -22.36 2.25
C GLY A 230 -2.07 -22.05 2.93
N LEU A 231 -2.34 -20.79 3.29
CA LEU A 231 -3.61 -20.39 3.87
C LEU A 231 -4.65 -20.05 2.79
N PRO A 232 -5.82 -20.71 2.75
CA PRO A 232 -6.88 -20.32 1.84
C PRO A 232 -7.57 -19.06 2.36
N VAL A 233 -7.28 -17.91 1.74
CA VAL A 233 -7.96 -16.65 2.05
C VAL A 233 -8.91 -16.23 0.95
N PRO A 234 -10.12 -15.78 1.29
CA PRO A 234 -11.08 -15.34 0.29
C PRO A 234 -10.69 -13.99 -0.32
N GLU A 235 -9.90 -13.16 0.35
CA GLU A 235 -9.42 -11.88 -0.14
C GLU A 235 -8.09 -11.49 0.54
N CYS A 236 -7.37 -10.54 -0.07
CA CYS A 236 -6.11 -10.03 0.48
C CYS A 236 -6.32 -9.14 1.72
N TRP A 237 -5.22 -8.83 2.40
CA TRP A 237 -5.18 -8.08 3.65
C TRP A 237 -5.86 -6.71 3.51
N SER A 238 -5.46 -5.93 2.51
CA SER A 238 -5.97 -4.58 2.30
C SER A 238 -7.46 -4.61 1.97
N TRP A 239 -7.91 -5.52 1.08
CA TRP A 239 -9.34 -5.69 0.79
C TRP A 239 -10.12 -6.01 2.07
N ARG A 240 -9.68 -7.01 2.84
CA ARG A 240 -10.37 -7.44 4.06
C ARG A 240 -10.51 -6.31 5.08
N LEU A 241 -9.49 -5.46 5.23
CA LEU A 241 -9.51 -4.31 6.13
C LEU A 241 -10.50 -3.25 5.66
N THR A 242 -10.42 -2.83 4.39
CA THR A 242 -11.29 -1.81 3.80
C THR A 242 -12.76 -2.22 3.86
N ARG A 243 -13.07 -3.46 3.46
CA ARG A 243 -14.47 -3.93 3.41
C ARG A 243 -15.09 -4.18 4.77
N CYS A 244 -14.33 -4.27 5.88
CA CYS A 244 -14.80 -4.84 7.16
C CYS A 244 -16.18 -4.29 7.62
N ILE A 245 -17.12 -5.16 8.07
CA ILE A 245 -18.54 -4.77 8.31
C ILE A 245 -18.68 -3.78 9.47
N ASN A 246 -17.92 -3.98 10.55
CA ASN A 246 -18.14 -3.29 11.83
C ASN A 246 -16.96 -2.37 12.20
N GLY A 247 -16.29 -1.82 11.19
CA GLY A 247 -15.04 -1.09 11.38
C GLY A 247 -14.09 -1.33 10.22
N GLY A 248 -12.80 -1.50 10.53
CA GLY A 248 -11.75 -1.56 9.53
C GLY A 248 -11.33 -0.17 9.08
N SER A 249 -10.99 0.00 7.81
CA SER A 249 -10.61 1.30 7.22
C SER A 249 -11.69 1.85 6.29
N ILE A 250 -11.58 3.14 5.94
CA ILE A 250 -12.35 3.74 4.83
C ILE A 250 -11.64 3.50 3.50
N ALA A 251 -10.29 3.48 3.53
CA ALA A 251 -9.43 3.16 2.41
C ALA A 251 -8.13 2.50 2.89
N THR A 252 -7.50 1.72 2.02
CA THR A 252 -6.20 1.10 2.26
C THR A 252 -5.32 1.20 1.01
N LEU A 253 -4.08 1.67 1.19
CA LEU A 253 -3.03 1.70 0.17
C LEU A 253 -1.97 0.64 0.49
N GLY A 254 -1.42 -0.02 -0.53
CA GLY A 254 -0.31 -0.95 -0.37
C GLY A 254 -0.01 -1.76 -1.63
N CYS A 255 1.04 -2.57 -1.57
CA CYS A 255 1.61 -3.24 -2.73
C CYS A 255 0.81 -4.48 -3.18
N THR A 256 0.67 -4.69 -4.48
CA THR A 256 0.12 -5.93 -5.05
C THR A 256 1.17 -7.02 -5.23
N GLY A 257 2.45 -6.67 -5.33
CA GLY A 257 3.59 -7.58 -5.56
C GLY A 257 4.56 -7.60 -4.38
N LEU A 258 5.79 -8.01 -4.66
CA LEU A 258 6.91 -7.89 -3.72
C LEU A 258 7.24 -6.42 -3.45
N GLY A 259 6.94 -5.96 -2.24
CA GLY A 259 7.26 -4.61 -1.78
C GLY A 259 8.74 -4.47 -1.46
N TYR A 260 9.32 -3.35 -1.88
CA TYR A 260 10.74 -3.03 -1.68
C TYR A 260 10.90 -1.79 -0.81
N GLY A 261 11.86 -1.84 0.10
CA GLY A 261 12.28 -0.69 0.90
C GLY A 261 13.54 -0.02 0.34
N GLY A 262 13.95 1.08 0.97
CA GLY A 262 15.22 1.74 0.63
C GLY A 262 16.44 0.81 0.79
N GLU A 263 16.34 -0.13 1.72
CA GLU A 263 17.33 -1.15 2.10
C GLU A 263 17.65 -2.11 0.95
N ASP A 264 16.66 -2.39 0.10
CA ASP A 264 16.78 -3.35 -1.02
C ASP A 264 17.54 -2.79 -2.21
N LYS A 265 17.72 -1.46 -2.28
CA LYS A 265 18.49 -0.80 -3.34
C LYS A 265 19.98 -1.12 -3.25
N GLN A 266 20.65 -1.29 -4.38
CA GLN A 266 22.08 -1.58 -4.45
C GLN A 266 22.95 -0.34 -4.25
N GLY A 267 22.41 0.86 -4.50
CA GLY A 267 23.09 2.13 -4.30
C GLY A 267 23.61 2.36 -2.89
N SER A 268 24.60 3.23 -2.76
CA SER A 268 25.15 3.64 -1.46
C SER A 268 24.19 4.49 -0.62
N VAL A 269 23.18 5.08 -1.28
CA VAL A 269 22.08 5.81 -0.63
C VAL A 269 20.88 4.87 -0.60
N LYS A 270 20.46 4.50 0.60
CA LYS A 270 19.30 3.64 0.86
C LYS A 270 18.06 4.52 1.00
N GLU A 271 17.45 4.86 -0.13
CA GLU A 271 16.29 5.76 -0.18
C GLU A 271 15.37 5.42 -1.36
N GLY A 272 14.04 5.51 -1.15
CA GLY A 272 13.02 5.20 -2.15
C GLY A 272 12.20 3.98 -1.70
N GLY A 273 11.75 3.19 -2.66
CA GLY A 273 10.87 2.05 -2.40
C GLY A 273 9.47 2.45 -1.94
N GLY A 274 8.73 1.46 -1.46
CA GLY A 274 7.43 1.62 -0.81
C GLY A 274 7.50 2.53 0.41
N ASP A 275 8.59 2.51 1.18
CA ASP A 275 8.73 3.33 2.40
C ASP A 275 8.63 4.83 2.08
N LEU A 276 9.24 5.27 0.98
CA LEU A 276 9.12 6.66 0.55
C LEU A 276 7.72 6.96 -0.02
N LEU A 277 7.11 6.06 -0.80
CA LEU A 277 5.74 6.28 -1.30
C LEU A 277 4.76 6.44 -0.14
N ASP A 278 4.89 5.58 0.87
CA ASP A 278 4.10 5.62 2.09
C ASP A 278 4.34 6.93 2.84
N LEU A 279 5.59 7.40 2.96
CA LEU A 279 5.91 8.70 3.56
C LEU A 279 5.33 9.87 2.76
N LEU A 280 5.43 9.83 1.43
CA LEU A 280 4.91 10.88 0.55
C LEU A 280 3.39 11.03 0.72
N PHE A 281 2.65 9.93 0.89
CA PHE A 281 1.22 10.00 1.23
C PHE A 281 0.96 10.92 2.45
N PHE A 282 1.70 10.70 3.55
CA PHE A 282 1.52 11.49 4.78
C PHE A 282 1.99 12.93 4.61
N LYS A 283 3.07 13.17 3.86
CA LYS A 283 3.54 14.52 3.54
C LYS A 283 2.50 15.31 2.73
N LYS A 284 1.92 14.70 1.69
CA LYS A 284 0.86 15.33 0.87
C LYS A 284 -0.32 15.77 1.72
N TYR A 285 -0.76 14.91 2.65
CA TYR A 285 -1.85 15.27 3.56
C TYR A 285 -1.44 16.31 4.61
N GLY A 286 -0.39 16.04 5.38
CA GLY A 286 -0.08 16.78 6.61
C GLY A 286 0.74 18.07 6.42
N ARG A 287 1.48 18.19 5.31
CA ARG A 287 2.29 19.38 5.01
C ARG A 287 1.81 20.16 3.80
N GLU A 288 1.32 19.46 2.78
CA GLU A 288 0.92 20.08 1.50
C GLU A 288 -0.59 20.39 1.45
N ASP A 289 -1.34 20.02 2.50
CA ASP A 289 -2.76 20.37 2.69
C ASP A 289 -3.68 19.81 1.58
N ILE A 290 -3.29 18.67 1.00
CA ILE A 290 -4.09 17.94 0.01
C ILE A 290 -4.98 16.94 0.75
N HIS A 291 -6.29 16.97 0.48
CA HIS A 291 -7.25 16.17 1.25
C HIS A 291 -8.10 15.21 0.41
N VAL A 292 -8.02 15.29 -0.93
CA VAL A 292 -8.68 14.32 -1.81
C VAL A 292 -7.80 13.08 -1.93
N LEU A 293 -8.34 11.92 -1.58
CA LEU A 293 -7.57 10.68 -1.46
C LEU A 293 -6.85 10.26 -2.74
N GLY A 294 -7.53 10.34 -3.88
CA GLY A 294 -6.96 10.02 -5.19
C GLY A 294 -5.89 11.01 -5.64
N GLU A 295 -6.06 12.30 -5.31
CA GLU A 295 -5.07 13.34 -5.60
C GLU A 295 -3.77 13.09 -4.83
N ILE A 296 -3.86 12.76 -3.55
CA ILE A 296 -2.70 12.35 -2.74
C ILE A 296 -2.00 11.13 -3.34
N TRP A 297 -2.76 10.09 -3.73
CA TRP A 297 -2.19 8.91 -4.37
C TRP A 297 -1.44 9.24 -5.66
N GLY A 298 -2.05 10.04 -6.55
CA GLY A 298 -1.44 10.40 -7.83
C GLY A 298 -0.23 11.32 -7.69
N GLU A 299 -0.30 12.30 -6.80
CA GLU A 299 0.82 13.21 -6.54
C GLU A 299 1.96 12.53 -5.78
N ALA A 300 1.70 11.59 -4.87
CA ALA A 300 2.76 10.82 -4.22
C ALA A 300 3.56 10.00 -5.24
N ILE A 301 2.89 9.38 -6.22
CA ILE A 301 3.56 8.69 -7.33
C ILE A 301 4.37 9.68 -8.18
N SER A 302 3.79 10.83 -8.52
CA SER A 302 4.46 11.84 -9.33
C SER A 302 5.72 12.40 -8.65
N ASP A 303 5.63 12.78 -7.37
CA ASP A 303 6.77 13.23 -6.56
C ASP A 303 7.85 12.16 -6.45
N TYR A 304 7.46 10.88 -6.37
CA TYR A 304 8.40 9.76 -6.35
C TYR A 304 9.17 9.68 -7.66
N LEU A 305 8.48 9.73 -8.80
CA LEU A 305 9.08 9.65 -10.14
C LEU A 305 9.95 10.88 -10.46
N ASP A 306 9.57 12.07 -9.99
CA ASP A 306 10.38 13.28 -10.11
C ASP A 306 11.73 13.12 -9.38
N LYS A 307 11.72 12.42 -8.24
CA LYS A 307 12.93 12.15 -7.45
C LYS A 307 13.74 10.97 -8.00
N PHE A 308 13.06 9.94 -8.48
CA PHE A 308 13.63 8.70 -9.02
C PHE A 308 13.15 8.46 -10.46
N PRO A 309 13.65 9.25 -11.43
CA PRO A 309 13.25 9.08 -12.82
C PRO A 309 13.71 7.72 -13.35
N ILE A 310 12.85 7.05 -14.12
CA ILE A 310 13.11 5.69 -14.59
C ILE A 310 14.06 5.70 -15.79
N ASP A 311 15.21 5.05 -15.65
CA ASP A 311 16.15 4.79 -16.75
C ASP A 311 15.93 3.38 -17.32
N TRP A 312 15.00 3.29 -18.26
CA TRP A 312 14.64 2.07 -18.99
C TRP A 312 15.82 1.42 -19.78
N SER A 313 16.94 2.14 -19.95
CA SER A 313 18.15 1.60 -20.59
C SER A 313 19.02 0.78 -19.65
N GLN A 314 18.76 0.83 -18.34
CA GLN A 314 19.41 -0.03 -17.36
C GLN A 314 18.88 -1.46 -17.43
N ARG A 315 19.64 -2.39 -16.85
CA ARG A 315 19.18 -3.78 -16.73
C ARG A 315 18.18 -3.92 -15.60
N ALA A 316 17.23 -4.84 -15.75
CA ALA A 316 16.41 -5.30 -14.63
C ALA A 316 17.33 -5.67 -13.46
N PHE A 317 16.83 -5.42 -12.24
CA PHE A 317 17.54 -5.56 -10.95
C PHE A 317 18.37 -4.36 -10.49
N ASN A 318 18.63 -3.38 -11.37
CA ASN A 318 19.13 -2.09 -10.92
C ASN A 318 18.04 -1.31 -10.16
N ASP A 319 18.44 -0.35 -9.34
CA ASP A 319 17.54 0.43 -8.47
C ASP A 319 16.36 1.06 -9.24
N THR A 320 16.59 1.52 -10.48
CA THR A 320 15.53 2.10 -11.31
C THR A 320 14.41 1.12 -11.69
N ALA A 321 14.69 -0.19 -11.76
CA ALA A 321 13.66 -1.20 -12.00
C ALA A 321 12.83 -1.45 -10.74
N LEU A 322 13.46 -1.36 -9.55
CA LEU A 322 12.76 -1.37 -8.27
C LEU A 322 11.88 -0.13 -8.13
N ASP A 323 12.39 1.05 -8.51
CA ASP A 323 11.64 2.31 -8.52
C ASP A 323 10.39 2.22 -9.40
N ALA A 324 10.54 1.70 -10.63
CA ALA A 324 9.42 1.46 -11.53
C ALA A 324 8.41 0.49 -10.91
N LYS A 325 8.87 -0.62 -10.33
CA LYS A 325 7.98 -1.60 -9.68
C LYS A 325 7.21 -0.99 -8.50
N SER A 326 7.88 -0.23 -7.63
CA SER A 326 7.27 0.36 -6.43
C SER A 326 6.05 1.22 -6.78
N VAL A 327 6.13 2.08 -7.80
CA VAL A 327 4.98 2.89 -8.22
C VAL A 327 3.90 2.05 -8.92
N GLN A 328 4.30 1.03 -9.70
CA GLN A 328 3.36 0.21 -10.45
C GLN A 328 2.50 -0.70 -9.57
N GLU A 329 3.01 -1.16 -8.43
CA GLU A 329 2.29 -2.08 -7.55
C GLU A 329 1.52 -1.41 -6.41
N TRP A 330 1.73 -0.10 -6.17
CA TRP A 330 1.11 0.63 -5.06
C TRP A 330 -0.31 1.07 -5.41
N VAL A 331 -1.29 0.29 -4.96
CA VAL A 331 -2.71 0.44 -5.34
C VAL A 331 -3.57 1.01 -4.21
N LEU A 332 -4.63 1.72 -4.58
CA LEU A 332 -5.63 2.28 -3.69
C LEU A 332 -6.91 1.42 -3.66
N PHE A 333 -7.23 0.85 -2.49
CA PHE A 333 -8.59 0.38 -2.19
C PHE A 333 -9.37 1.45 -1.46
N GLY A 334 -10.38 2.01 -2.10
CA GLY A 334 -11.15 3.13 -1.60
C GLY A 334 -11.78 3.92 -2.73
N ASP A 335 -12.57 4.92 -2.36
CA ASP A 335 -13.09 5.91 -3.31
C ASP A 335 -12.00 6.98 -3.57
N PRO A 336 -11.46 7.11 -4.79
CA PRO A 336 -10.43 8.11 -5.08
C PRO A 336 -10.96 9.55 -4.94
N SER A 337 -12.28 9.77 -4.94
CA SER A 337 -12.88 11.09 -4.74
C SER A 337 -13.13 11.46 -3.27
N LEU A 338 -12.84 10.53 -2.34
CA LEU A 338 -13.06 10.72 -0.90
C LEU A 338 -12.32 11.95 -0.38
N MET A 339 -13.05 12.85 0.29
CA MET A 339 -12.46 13.88 1.14
C MET A 339 -12.01 13.25 2.47
N ILE A 340 -10.70 13.13 2.68
CA ILE A 340 -10.15 12.58 3.91
C ILE A 340 -10.49 13.51 5.08
N GLY A 341 -11.09 12.97 6.13
CA GLY A 341 -11.63 13.74 7.26
C GLY A 341 -13.07 14.22 7.08
N GLY A 342 -13.71 13.98 5.92
CA GLY A 342 -15.10 14.34 5.64
C GLY A 342 -15.31 15.82 5.29
N TYR A 343 -16.53 16.17 4.86
CA TYR A 343 -16.86 17.53 4.44
C TYR A 343 -17.38 18.38 5.60
N SER A 344 -16.96 19.65 5.65
CA SER A 344 -17.60 20.64 6.52
C SER A 344 -19.02 20.90 6.02
N GLN A 345 -20.02 20.71 6.87
CA GLN A 345 -21.42 21.04 6.56
C GLN A 345 -21.71 22.54 6.59
#